data_AF-A0A7S0KGQ7-F1
#
_entry.id   AF-A0A7S0KGQ7-F1
#
_cell.length_a   1.000
_cell.length_b   1.000
_cell.length_c   1.000
_cell.angle_alpha   90.00
_cell.angle_beta   90.00
_cell.angle_gamma   90.00
#
_symmetry.space_group_name_H-M   'P 1'
#
loop_
_entity.id
_entity.type
_entity.pdbx_description
1 polymer ?
#
loop_
_entity_poly.entity_id
_entity_poly.type
_entity_poly.pdbx_seq_one_letter_code
_entity_poly.pdbx_strand_id
1 'polypeptide(L)'
;AALLGHGMMGARVSSNYRGVVHRVVAWARAIGTNGFAALSPSASVVNSPDTASTSGRWMEEEFLCPCYYTDNFFVRSLSRHVTYDGTSSGFDAAHPDIVGDMTDDRRREVHKELEEELERRRGHFAAARQRRAFIAANYRPLHPNVYTLRDEFVDPRWIELAELARTHRSKDALLEAAAGVVRQRPRGVFAFPALTPRFCELMREELDHFERSDMPRAHPNTMNKNGLLLYELGMYDELLTPLLERYISPVAAALFDGGEREVANGSDSLDHHRSFTVRYEPEGAGKDVDL
;
A
#
# COMPACT_ATOMS: atom_id res chain seq x y z
N ALA A 1 -19.03 10.37 8.28
CA ALA A 1 -18.90 9.18 7.41
C ALA A 1 -18.20 9.59 6.12
N ALA A 2 -16.87 9.57 6.11
CA ALA A 2 -16.08 9.81 4.90
C ALA A 2 -15.71 8.45 4.32
N LEU A 3 -16.25 8.13 3.14
CA LEU A 3 -15.87 6.95 2.37
C LEU A 3 -14.41 7.12 1.93
N LEU A 4 -13.51 6.38 2.58
CA LEU A 4 -12.12 6.24 2.15
C LEU A 4 -12.13 5.48 0.82
N GLY A 5 -11.80 6.17 -0.28
CA GLY A 5 -11.58 5.53 -1.57
C GLY A 5 -10.25 4.80 -1.56
N HIS A 6 -10.27 3.48 -1.77
CA HIS A 6 -9.06 2.68 -1.96
C HIS A 6 -8.77 2.57 -3.47
N GLY A 7 -7.64 3.15 -3.91
CA GLY A 7 -7.09 2.90 -5.23
C GLY A 7 -6.05 1.78 -5.16
N MET A 8 -6.29 0.67 -5.86
CA MET A 8 -5.30 -0.40 -6.00
C MET A 8 -4.59 -0.24 -7.35
N MET A 9 -3.27 -0.05 -7.33
CA MET A 9 -2.44 -0.18 -8.53
C MET A 9 -1.53 -1.39 -8.39
N GLY A 10 -1.53 -2.23 -9.42
CA GLY A 10 -0.67 -3.42 -9.48
C GLY A 10 0.14 -3.42 -10.76
N ALA A 11 1.45 -3.63 -10.64
CA ALA A 11 2.29 -3.97 -11.77
C ALA A 11 2.53 -5.50 -11.76
N ARG A 12 2.19 -6.18 -12.86
CA ARG A 12 2.46 -7.60 -13.02
C ARG A 12 3.87 -7.79 -13.56
N VAL A 13 4.71 -8.51 -12.82
CA VAL A 13 6.02 -8.96 -13.27
C VAL A 13 5.88 -10.45 -13.66
N SER A 14 5.78 -10.70 -14.97
CA SER A 14 5.58 -12.05 -15.51
C SER A 14 6.75 -12.43 -16.41
N SER A 15 7.36 -13.60 -16.17
CA SER A 15 8.30 -14.24 -17.10
C SER A 15 7.68 -15.54 -17.61
N ASN A 16 7.81 -15.81 -18.91
CA ASN A 16 7.39 -17.07 -19.53
C ASN A 16 8.31 -18.25 -19.17
N TYR A 17 9.35 -18.04 -18.37
CA TYR A 17 10.25 -19.10 -17.93
C TYR A 17 9.93 -19.51 -16.48
N ARG A 18 9.41 -20.74 -16.33
CA ARG A 18 9.10 -21.47 -15.08
C ARG A 18 7.75 -21.21 -14.38
N GLY A 19 6.83 -20.44 -14.95
CA GLY A 19 5.44 -20.37 -14.44
C GLY A 19 5.29 -19.71 -13.06
N VAL A 20 6.30 -18.96 -12.59
CA VAL A 20 6.23 -18.15 -11.36
C VAL A 20 5.96 -16.70 -11.75
N VAL A 21 4.90 -16.10 -11.19
CA VAL A 21 4.52 -14.70 -11.41
C VAL A 21 4.65 -13.94 -10.10
N HIS A 22 5.45 -12.87 -10.11
CA HIS A 22 5.47 -11.91 -9.01
C HIS A 22 4.57 -10.73 -9.39
N ARG A 23 3.59 -10.38 -8.55
CA ARG A 23 2.86 -9.12 -8.71
C ARG A 23 3.36 -8.14 -7.66
N VAL A 24 3.81 -6.97 -8.09
CA VAL A 24 4.04 -5.85 -7.17
C VAL A 24 2.69 -5.15 -7.02
N VAL A 25 2.10 -5.27 -5.85
CA VAL A 25 0.83 -4.63 -5.53
C VAL A 25 1.12 -3.46 -4.61
N ALA A 26 0.75 -2.27 -5.05
CA ALA A 26 0.80 -1.06 -4.24
C ALA A 26 -0.64 -0.63 -3.94
N TRP A 27 -0.94 -0.52 -2.64
CA TRP A 27 -2.15 0.14 -2.19
C TRP A 27 -1.76 1.58 -1.88
N ALA A 28 -2.33 2.52 -2.63
CA ALA A 28 -2.21 3.93 -2.33
C ALA A 28 -3.47 4.35 -1.56
N ARG A 29 -3.28 5.02 -0.43
CA ARG A 29 -4.38 5.54 0.39
C ARG A 29 -4.23 7.05 0.43
N ALA A 30 -5.25 7.78 -0.04
CA ALA A 30 -5.35 9.19 0.22
C ALA A 30 -5.89 9.41 1.64
N ILE A 31 -5.16 10.19 2.45
CA ILE A 31 -5.71 10.74 3.69
C ILE A 31 -6.03 12.20 3.38
N GLY A 32 -7.31 12.50 3.14
CA GLY A 32 -7.75 13.88 2.94
C GLY A 32 -7.49 14.71 4.20
N THR A 33 -6.56 15.65 4.14
CA THR A 33 -6.21 16.58 5.23
C THR A 33 -7.18 17.76 5.37
N ASN A 34 -8.37 17.70 4.75
CA ASN A 34 -9.39 18.75 4.81
C ASN A 34 -10.17 18.77 6.15
N GLY A 35 -9.43 18.87 7.26
CA GLY A 35 -9.94 18.96 8.62
C GLY A 35 -9.35 20.10 9.46
N PHE A 36 -8.61 21.04 8.86
CA PHE A 36 -8.08 22.22 9.56
C PHE A 36 -8.37 23.52 8.78
N ALA A 37 -9.65 23.80 8.56
CA ALA A 37 -10.10 25.12 8.13
C ALA A 37 -11.01 25.73 9.21
N ALA A 38 -10.43 25.98 10.38
CA ALA A 38 -11.00 26.89 11.37
C ALA A 38 -9.89 27.32 12.34
N LEU A 39 -9.17 28.39 11.99
CA LEU A 39 -8.72 29.48 12.87
C LEU A 39 -7.99 30.53 12.00
N SER A 40 -8.29 31.79 12.29
CA SER A 40 -8.12 32.99 11.44
C SER A 40 -6.66 33.49 11.25
N PRO A 41 -6.42 34.55 10.45
CA PRO A 41 -5.29 34.65 9.52
C PRO A 41 -4.06 35.41 10.09
N SER A 42 -3.03 35.47 9.25
CA SER A 42 -1.81 36.29 9.29
C SER A 42 -0.55 35.61 9.83
N ALA A 43 0.21 35.01 8.92
CA ALA A 43 1.65 35.18 8.85
C ALA A 43 2.10 34.83 7.42
N SER A 44 2.78 35.77 6.78
CA SER A 44 3.53 35.55 5.55
C SER A 44 4.54 34.42 5.77
N VAL A 45 4.39 33.29 5.07
CA VAL A 45 5.36 32.20 5.11
C VAL A 45 6.17 32.19 3.82
N VAL A 46 7.45 32.41 4.04
CA VAL A 46 8.56 32.39 3.09
C VAL A 46 8.72 30.98 2.51
N ASN A 47 8.90 30.89 1.20
CA ASN A 47 9.27 29.66 0.50
C ASN A 47 10.57 29.08 1.11
N SER A 48 10.46 27.96 1.81
CA SER A 48 11.61 27.12 2.17
C SER A 48 11.69 25.95 1.18
N PRO A 49 12.87 25.68 0.59
CA PRO A 49 13.05 24.57 -0.34
C PRO A 49 13.48 23.34 0.46
N ASP A 50 12.54 22.65 1.11
CA ASP A 50 12.75 21.32 1.68
C ASP A 50 11.40 20.71 2.08
N THR A 51 10.56 20.38 1.10
CA THR A 51 9.43 19.48 1.32
C THR A 51 9.89 18.06 1.00
N ALA A 52 10.57 17.43 1.96
CA ALA A 52 10.85 16.00 1.91
C ALA A 52 9.51 15.24 1.80
N SER A 53 9.44 14.29 0.87
CA SER A 53 8.27 13.44 0.65
C SER A 53 7.73 12.81 1.94
N THR A 54 6.43 12.93 2.16
CA THR A 54 5.72 12.26 3.28
C THR A 54 5.47 10.78 3.02
N SER A 55 5.73 10.27 1.80
CA SER A 55 5.25 8.95 1.36
C SER A 55 5.89 7.75 2.04
N GLY A 56 7.13 7.88 2.49
CA GLY A 56 7.79 6.88 3.36
C GLY A 56 7.59 7.14 4.85
N ARG A 57 7.22 8.37 5.23
CA ARG A 57 7.19 8.82 6.63
C ARG A 57 6.12 8.14 7.46
N TRP A 58 4.98 7.73 6.91
CA TRP A 58 3.91 7.11 7.72
C TRP A 58 4.29 5.78 8.42
N MET A 59 5.37 5.12 7.98
CA MET A 59 5.94 3.95 8.67
C MET A 59 6.99 4.35 9.72
N GLU A 60 7.57 5.54 9.59
CA GLU A 60 8.60 6.11 10.48
C GLU A 60 7.99 7.00 11.59
N GLU A 61 6.95 7.75 11.26
CA GLU A 61 6.17 8.67 12.07
C GLU A 61 4.75 8.09 12.13
N GLU A 62 4.24 7.78 13.32
CA GLU A 62 2.92 7.14 13.52
C GLU A 62 1.76 8.10 13.19
N PHE A 63 1.59 8.43 11.91
CA PHE A 63 0.45 9.20 11.40
C PHE A 63 -0.78 8.30 11.23
N LEU A 64 -1.21 7.71 12.33
CA LEU A 64 -2.43 6.92 12.37
C LEU A 64 -3.54 7.75 12.99
N CYS A 65 -4.71 7.68 12.39
CA CYS A 65 -5.91 8.10 13.09
C CYS A 65 -6.03 7.28 14.39
N PRO A 66 -6.39 7.89 15.54
CA PRO A 66 -6.65 7.17 16.77
C PRO A 66 -7.62 5.99 16.62
N CYS A 67 -8.53 6.07 15.63
CA CYS A 67 -9.45 4.98 15.31
C CYS A 67 -8.76 3.66 14.91
N TYR A 68 -7.48 3.69 14.50
CA TYR A 68 -6.70 2.49 14.25
C TYR A 68 -6.64 1.57 15.47
N TYR A 69 -6.66 2.14 16.68
CA TYR A 69 -6.59 1.38 17.92
C TYR A 69 -7.95 1.03 18.50
N THR A 70 -9.06 1.51 17.92
CA THR A 70 -10.41 1.29 18.45
C THR A 70 -11.39 0.65 17.48
N ASP A 71 -11.19 0.82 16.18
CA ASP A 71 -12.19 0.49 15.17
C ASP A 71 -11.76 -0.67 14.28
N ASN A 72 -12.73 -1.36 13.67
CA ASN A 72 -12.51 -2.42 12.69
C ASN A 72 -11.62 -3.56 13.21
N PHE A 73 -11.84 -4.02 14.44
CA PHE A 73 -11.21 -5.23 14.97
C PHE A 73 -11.94 -6.45 14.43
N PHE A 74 -11.26 -7.28 13.63
CA PHE A 74 -11.84 -8.54 13.17
C PHE A 74 -11.64 -9.63 14.23
N VAL A 75 -12.74 -10.15 14.75
CA VAL A 75 -12.74 -11.26 15.70
C VAL A 75 -13.08 -12.54 14.94
N ARG A 76 -12.14 -13.49 14.90
CA ARG A 76 -12.25 -14.70 14.08
C ARG A 76 -13.33 -15.63 14.60
N SER A 77 -13.39 -15.83 15.90
CA SER A 77 -14.44 -16.61 16.56
C SER A 77 -15.84 -16.11 16.23
N LEU A 78 -16.01 -14.80 16.02
CA LEU A 78 -17.29 -14.20 15.66
C LEU A 78 -17.46 -13.99 14.15
N SER A 79 -16.38 -14.12 13.38
CA SER A 79 -16.33 -13.81 11.94
C SER A 79 -16.91 -12.42 11.60
N ARG A 80 -16.69 -11.42 12.47
CA ARG A 80 -17.22 -10.06 12.32
C ARG A 80 -16.23 -9.00 12.79
N HIS A 81 -16.44 -7.78 12.31
CA HIS A 81 -15.72 -6.60 12.79
C HIS A 81 -16.47 -5.95 13.94
N VAL A 82 -15.72 -5.46 14.93
CA VAL A 82 -16.23 -4.77 16.11
C VAL A 82 -15.38 -3.55 16.45
N THR A 83 -15.90 -2.70 17.32
CA THR A 83 -15.13 -1.67 18.02
C THR A 83 -14.63 -2.21 19.37
N TYR A 84 -13.45 -1.80 19.79
CA TYR A 84 -12.82 -2.22 21.02
C TYR A 84 -12.04 -1.07 21.65
N ASP A 85 -12.41 -0.65 22.86
CA ASP A 85 -11.74 0.46 23.55
C ASP A 85 -10.47 0.05 24.31
N GLY A 86 -10.11 -1.24 24.24
CA GLY A 86 -9.00 -1.82 24.99
C GLY A 86 -9.42 -2.53 26.28
N THR A 87 -10.72 -2.59 26.60
CA THR A 87 -11.21 -3.24 27.82
C THR A 87 -12.33 -4.25 27.56
N SER A 88 -12.29 -5.39 28.25
CA SER A 88 -13.36 -6.40 28.18
C SER A 88 -14.72 -5.85 28.63
N SER A 89 -14.74 -5.05 29.71
CA SER A 89 -15.98 -4.42 30.22
C SER A 89 -16.58 -3.42 29.24
N GLY A 90 -15.74 -2.62 28.57
CA GLY A 90 -16.19 -1.67 27.56
C GLY A 90 -16.77 -2.39 26.34
N PHE A 91 -16.12 -3.47 25.91
CA PHE A 91 -16.64 -4.33 24.85
C PHE A 91 -18.01 -4.93 25.19
N ASP A 92 -18.14 -5.55 26.37
CA ASP A 92 -19.39 -6.19 26.81
C ASP A 92 -20.55 -5.19 26.88
N ALA A 93 -20.29 -3.97 27.34
CA ALA A 93 -21.28 -2.91 27.41
C ALA A 93 -21.66 -2.36 26.02
N ALA A 94 -20.70 -2.28 25.09
CA ALA A 94 -20.91 -1.75 23.74
C ALA A 94 -21.57 -2.76 22.78
N HIS A 95 -21.43 -4.06 23.03
CA HIS A 95 -21.90 -5.13 22.14
C HIS A 95 -22.79 -6.17 22.86
N PRO A 96 -23.89 -5.76 23.53
CA PRO A 96 -24.77 -6.67 24.24
C PRO A 96 -25.44 -7.70 23.31
N ASP A 97 -25.62 -7.37 22.03
CA ASP A 97 -26.11 -8.28 20.98
C ASP A 97 -25.16 -9.44 20.69
N ILE A 98 -23.87 -9.22 20.93
CA ILE A 98 -22.84 -10.25 20.74
C ILE A 98 -22.76 -11.11 21.99
N VAL A 99 -22.62 -10.47 23.15
CA VAL A 99 -22.21 -11.16 24.39
C VAL A 99 -23.36 -11.77 25.16
N GLY A 100 -24.61 -11.37 24.90
CA GLY A 100 -25.79 -11.75 25.66
C GLY A 100 -26.02 -13.27 25.76
N ASP A 101 -25.81 -13.98 24.66
CA ASP A 101 -26.04 -15.44 24.56
C ASP A 101 -24.74 -16.26 24.63
N MET A 102 -23.60 -15.63 24.90
CA MET A 102 -22.29 -16.30 24.93
C MET A 102 -22.03 -16.96 26.28
N THR A 103 -21.46 -18.16 26.26
CA THR A 103 -20.88 -18.77 27.46
C THR A 103 -19.67 -17.97 27.94
N ASP A 104 -19.35 -18.05 29.23
CA ASP A 104 -18.18 -17.37 29.80
C ASP A 104 -16.87 -17.75 29.09
N ASP A 105 -16.72 -19.02 28.71
CA ASP A 105 -15.56 -19.52 27.98
C ASP A 105 -15.42 -18.82 26.62
N ARG A 106 -16.53 -18.72 25.90
CA ARG A 106 -16.57 -18.10 24.57
C ARG A 106 -16.38 -16.59 24.64
N ARG A 107 -16.88 -15.95 25.70
CA ARG A 107 -16.63 -14.52 25.99
C ARG A 107 -15.14 -14.27 26.27
N ARG A 108 -14.50 -15.12 27.08
CA ARG A 108 -13.05 -15.02 27.35
C ARG A 108 -12.21 -15.20 26.08
N GLU A 109 -12.59 -16.11 25.20
CA GLU A 109 -11.92 -16.30 23.91
C GLU A 109 -11.97 -15.04 23.04
N VAL A 110 -13.14 -14.40 22.92
CA VAL A 110 -13.31 -13.14 22.18
C VAL A 110 -12.44 -12.02 22.75
N HIS A 111 -12.44 -11.83 24.07
CA HIS A 111 -11.62 -10.79 24.68
C HIS A 111 -10.14 -11.02 24.45
N LYS A 112 -9.68 -12.27 24.52
CA LYS A 112 -8.29 -12.62 24.23
C LYS A 112 -7.91 -12.27 22.79
N GLU A 113 -8.75 -12.59 21.81
CA GLU A 113 -8.50 -12.20 20.41
C GLU A 113 -8.40 -10.68 20.22
N LEU A 114 -9.27 -9.92 20.90
CA LEU A 114 -9.27 -8.46 20.84
C LEU A 114 -8.01 -7.85 21.47
N GLU A 115 -7.58 -8.37 22.62
CA GLU A 115 -6.36 -7.95 23.30
C GLU A 115 -5.11 -8.26 22.46
N GLU A 116 -5.00 -9.48 21.93
CA GLU A 116 -3.90 -9.87 21.04
C GLU A 116 -3.83 -9.00 19.78
N GLU A 117 -4.97 -8.66 19.17
CA GLU A 117 -5.03 -7.78 18.00
C GLU A 117 -4.64 -6.33 18.37
N LEU A 118 -5.05 -5.82 19.53
CA LEU A 118 -4.69 -4.48 19.98
C LEU A 118 -3.19 -4.36 20.20
N GLU A 119 -2.60 -5.32 20.90
CA GLU A 119 -1.16 -5.37 21.13
C GLU A 119 -0.39 -5.53 19.81
N ARG A 120 -0.88 -6.35 18.88
CA ARG A 120 -0.31 -6.46 17.54
C ARG A 120 -0.32 -5.10 16.81
N ARG A 121 -1.42 -4.35 16.87
CA ARG A 121 -1.55 -3.02 16.24
C ARG A 121 -0.57 -2.01 16.85
N ARG A 122 -0.45 -1.97 18.19
CA ARG A 122 0.50 -1.10 18.91
C ARG A 122 1.95 -1.42 18.57
N GLY A 123 2.31 -2.71 18.50
CA GLY A 123 3.67 -3.14 18.19
C GLY A 123 4.03 -3.13 16.70
N HIS A 124 3.05 -3.00 15.80
CA HIS A 124 3.23 -3.28 14.37
C HIS A 124 4.35 -2.44 13.72
N PHE A 125 4.30 -1.12 13.92
CA PHE A 125 5.22 -0.18 13.29
C PHE A 125 6.63 -0.26 13.87
N ALA A 126 6.74 -0.32 15.20
CA ALA A 126 8.02 -0.51 15.88
C ALA A 126 8.72 -1.81 15.41
N ALA A 127 7.98 -2.91 15.31
CA ALA A 127 8.52 -4.18 14.83
C ALA A 127 8.95 -4.13 13.36
N ALA A 128 8.22 -3.40 12.50
CA ALA A 128 8.60 -3.20 11.10
C ALA A 128 9.90 -2.39 10.98
N ARG A 129 10.04 -1.30 11.74
CA ARG A 129 11.28 -0.50 11.81
C ARG A 129 12.48 -1.33 12.27
N GLN A 130 12.30 -2.14 13.32
CA GLN A 130 13.35 -3.03 13.82
C GLN A 130 13.79 -4.06 12.76
N ARG A 131 12.85 -4.69 12.06
CA ARG A 131 13.17 -5.62 10.97
C ARG A 131 13.90 -4.92 9.84
N ARG A 132 13.42 -3.74 9.40
CA ARG A 132 14.09 -2.93 8.36
C ARG A 132 15.54 -2.62 8.75
N ALA A 133 15.78 -2.14 9.96
CA ALA A 133 17.13 -1.83 10.45
C ALA A 133 18.03 -3.07 10.51
N PHE A 134 17.49 -4.21 10.98
CA PHE A 134 18.23 -5.47 11.01
C PHE A 134 18.59 -5.95 9.59
N ILE A 135 17.63 -5.93 8.65
CA ILE A 135 17.86 -6.32 7.25
C ILE A 135 18.92 -5.41 6.64
N ALA A 136 18.81 -4.10 6.80
CA ALA A 136 19.77 -3.15 6.25
C ALA A 136 21.22 -3.39 6.75
N ALA A 137 21.37 -3.85 8.00
CA ALA A 137 22.68 -4.12 8.59
C ALA A 137 23.27 -5.50 8.19
N ASN A 138 22.45 -6.48 7.83
CA ASN A 138 22.88 -7.88 7.73
C ASN A 138 22.69 -8.50 6.33
N TYR A 139 21.79 -7.95 5.52
CA TYR A 139 21.52 -8.46 4.18
C TYR A 139 22.45 -7.83 3.15
N ARG A 140 22.96 -8.66 2.22
CA ARG A 140 23.76 -8.19 1.09
C ARG A 140 22.95 -8.31 -0.20
N PRO A 141 22.51 -7.18 -0.80
CA PRO A 141 21.74 -7.20 -2.05
C PRO A 141 22.50 -7.84 -3.20
N LEU A 142 21.78 -8.56 -4.06
CA LEU A 142 22.32 -9.12 -5.30
C LEU A 142 22.40 -8.05 -6.40
N HIS A 143 21.41 -7.17 -6.46
CA HIS A 143 21.27 -6.07 -7.39
C HIS A 143 21.04 -4.76 -6.62
N PRO A 144 22.07 -4.14 -6.01
CA PRO A 144 21.93 -2.88 -5.28
C PRO A 144 21.25 -1.77 -6.09
N ASN A 145 21.41 -1.79 -7.42
CA ASN A 145 20.82 -0.80 -8.32
C ASN A 145 19.29 -0.78 -8.33
N VAL A 146 18.60 -1.86 -7.92
CA VAL A 146 17.12 -1.89 -7.95
C VAL A 146 16.48 -1.14 -6.79
N TYR A 147 17.26 -0.73 -5.78
CA TYR A 147 16.80 0.00 -4.61
C TYR A 147 16.62 1.50 -4.85
N THR A 148 17.07 2.00 -6.00
CA THR A 148 16.98 3.41 -6.40
C THR A 148 16.29 3.51 -7.75
N LEU A 149 15.33 4.44 -7.88
CA LEU A 149 14.63 4.69 -9.11
C LEU A 149 15.59 5.21 -10.19
N ARG A 150 15.52 4.61 -11.37
CA ARG A 150 16.30 4.99 -12.55
C ARG A 150 15.39 5.08 -13.75
N ASP A 151 15.65 6.01 -14.65
CA ASP A 151 14.82 6.21 -15.85
C ASP A 151 14.77 4.94 -16.71
N GLU A 152 15.85 4.15 -16.75
CA GLU A 152 15.93 2.86 -17.47
C GLU A 152 14.99 1.77 -16.93
N PHE A 153 14.43 1.95 -15.72
CA PHE A 153 13.47 1.02 -15.12
C PHE A 153 12.03 1.30 -15.52
N VAL A 154 11.76 2.49 -16.04
CA VAL A 154 10.43 2.96 -16.41
C VAL A 154 10.28 2.88 -17.93
N ASP A 155 9.18 2.31 -18.40
CA ASP A 155 8.87 2.25 -19.82
C ASP A 155 8.73 3.68 -20.37
N PRO A 156 9.39 4.04 -21.49
CA PRO A 156 9.34 5.39 -22.05
C PRO A 156 7.92 5.90 -22.29
N ARG A 157 6.97 4.99 -22.60
CA ARG A 157 5.56 5.35 -22.80
C ARG A 157 4.87 5.80 -21.51
N TRP A 158 5.30 5.27 -20.34
CA TRP A 158 4.79 5.75 -19.06
C TRP A 158 5.41 7.09 -18.68
N ILE A 159 6.68 7.31 -19.00
CA ILE A 159 7.34 8.61 -18.80
C ILE A 159 6.56 9.68 -19.58
N GLU A 160 6.31 9.46 -20.87
CA GLU A 160 5.52 10.36 -21.71
C GLU A 160 4.10 10.57 -21.17
N LEU A 161 3.42 9.48 -20.77
CA LEU A 161 2.09 9.55 -20.17
C LEU A 161 2.06 10.42 -18.91
N ALA A 162 3.07 10.32 -18.04
CA ALA A 162 3.16 11.13 -16.83
C ALA A 162 3.38 12.62 -17.15
N GLU A 163 4.19 12.94 -18.18
CA GLU A 163 4.34 14.33 -18.66
C GLU A 163 3.02 14.88 -19.24
N LEU A 164 2.33 14.09 -20.05
CA LEU A 164 1.02 14.44 -20.59
C LEU A 164 -0.01 14.64 -19.48
N ALA A 165 0.00 13.81 -18.44
CA ALA A 165 -0.94 13.91 -17.32
C ALA A 165 -0.74 15.20 -16.48
N ARG A 166 0.48 15.74 -16.42
CA ARG A 166 0.74 17.02 -15.74
C ARG A 166 0.20 18.21 -16.54
N THR A 167 0.12 18.09 -17.86
CA THR A 167 -0.34 19.15 -18.76
C THR A 167 -1.84 19.06 -19.05
N HIS A 168 -2.36 17.84 -19.20
CA HIS A 168 -3.76 17.54 -19.51
C HIS A 168 -4.44 17.00 -18.25
N ARG A 169 -5.11 17.91 -17.52
CA ARG A 169 -5.73 17.59 -16.23
C ARG A 169 -6.99 16.72 -16.35
N SER A 170 -7.68 16.75 -17.51
CA SER A 170 -8.87 15.93 -17.71
C SER A 170 -8.55 14.58 -18.34
N LYS A 171 -9.29 13.56 -17.92
CA LYS A 171 -9.21 12.20 -18.43
C LYS A 171 -9.33 12.14 -19.96
N ASP A 172 -10.31 12.81 -20.54
CA ASP A 172 -10.58 12.72 -21.99
C ASP A 172 -9.42 13.30 -22.80
N ALA A 173 -8.88 14.45 -22.37
CA ALA A 173 -7.73 15.07 -23.04
C ALA A 173 -6.47 14.22 -22.91
N LEU A 174 -6.25 13.59 -21.75
CA LEU A 174 -5.13 12.66 -21.55
C LEU A 174 -5.26 11.42 -22.43
N LEU A 175 -6.45 10.82 -22.52
CA LEU A 175 -6.69 9.63 -23.33
C LEU A 175 -6.58 9.93 -24.84
N GLU A 176 -6.96 11.14 -25.27
CA GLU A 176 -6.75 11.61 -26.63
C GLU A 176 -5.26 11.81 -26.93
N ALA A 177 -4.53 12.50 -26.05
CA ALA A 177 -3.10 12.75 -26.22
C ALA A 177 -2.25 11.47 -26.14
N ALA A 178 -2.64 10.51 -25.30
CA ALA A 178 -1.97 9.21 -25.13
C ALA A 178 -2.65 8.07 -25.89
N ALA A 179 -3.27 8.38 -27.04
CA ALA A 179 -4.00 7.41 -27.85
C ALA A 179 -3.14 6.18 -28.19
N GLY A 180 -3.65 5.00 -27.87
CA GLY A 180 -2.96 3.72 -28.11
C GLY A 180 -1.99 3.27 -27.00
N VAL A 181 -1.65 4.15 -26.05
CA VAL A 181 -0.82 3.80 -24.87
C VAL A 181 -1.70 3.26 -23.74
N VAL A 182 -2.75 4.00 -23.38
CA VAL A 182 -3.65 3.63 -22.28
C VAL A 182 -4.85 2.85 -22.81
N ARG A 183 -5.12 1.70 -22.20
CA ARG A 183 -6.30 0.87 -22.47
C ARG A 183 -7.18 0.81 -21.24
N GLN A 184 -8.43 1.24 -21.35
CA GLN A 184 -9.40 1.08 -20.27
C GLN A 184 -10.11 -0.29 -20.34
N ARG A 185 -10.03 -1.11 -19.29
CA ARG A 185 -10.59 -2.47 -19.22
C ARG A 185 -10.83 -2.93 -17.77
N PRO A 186 -12.06 -3.14 -17.27
CA PRO A 186 -13.35 -2.46 -17.49
C PRO A 186 -13.33 -0.96 -17.14
N ARG A 187 -14.50 -0.31 -17.03
CA ARG A 187 -14.61 1.10 -16.59
C ARG A 187 -13.89 1.33 -15.26
N GLY A 188 -13.10 2.40 -15.17
CA GLY A 188 -12.30 2.74 -13.99
C GLY A 188 -11.00 1.95 -13.83
N VAL A 189 -10.68 1.04 -14.76
CA VAL A 189 -9.45 0.26 -14.74
C VAL A 189 -8.63 0.58 -15.99
N PHE A 190 -7.40 1.03 -15.79
CA PHE A 190 -6.50 1.45 -16.85
C PHE A 190 -5.27 0.56 -16.89
N ALA A 191 -4.87 0.16 -18.10
CA ALA A 191 -3.70 -0.64 -18.36
C ALA A 191 -2.81 0.09 -19.37
N PHE A 192 -1.54 0.20 -19.05
CA PHE A 192 -0.50 0.77 -19.89
C PHE A 192 0.85 0.12 -19.54
N PRO A 193 1.82 0.13 -20.47
CA PRO A 193 3.19 -0.29 -20.17
C PRO A 193 3.78 0.57 -19.06
N ALA A 194 4.37 -0.05 -18.04
CA ALA A 194 4.85 0.66 -16.84
C ALA A 194 6.34 0.43 -16.61
N LEU A 195 6.74 -0.77 -16.18
CA LEU A 195 8.13 -1.07 -15.85
C LEU A 195 8.81 -1.83 -16.99
N THR A 196 10.11 -1.61 -17.18
CA THR A 196 10.86 -2.31 -18.24
C THR A 196 11.04 -3.80 -17.91
N PRO A 197 11.14 -4.68 -18.93
CA PRO A 197 11.43 -6.10 -18.71
C PRO A 197 12.72 -6.32 -17.92
N ARG A 198 13.74 -5.48 -18.15
CA ARG A 198 15.02 -5.57 -17.45
C ARG A 198 14.89 -5.28 -15.96
N PHE A 199 14.16 -4.24 -15.58
CA PHE A 199 13.88 -3.96 -14.17
C PHE A 199 13.10 -5.12 -13.53
N CYS A 200 12.06 -5.60 -14.22
CA CYS A 200 11.27 -6.75 -13.81
C CYS A 200 12.12 -8.00 -13.52
N GLU A 201 13.10 -8.30 -14.37
CA GLU A 201 14.06 -9.40 -14.19
C GLU A 201 14.94 -9.19 -12.95
N LEU A 202 15.59 -8.03 -12.85
CA LEU A 202 16.49 -7.70 -11.73
C LEU A 202 15.77 -7.70 -10.39
N MET A 203 14.56 -7.12 -10.34
CA MET A 203 13.73 -7.14 -9.14
C MET A 203 13.35 -8.56 -8.73
N ARG A 204 12.99 -9.42 -9.69
CA ARG A 204 12.68 -10.83 -9.37
C ARG A 204 13.91 -11.54 -8.82
N GLU A 205 15.08 -11.37 -9.44
CA GLU A 205 16.33 -11.98 -8.98
C GLU A 205 16.73 -11.51 -7.57
N GLU A 206 16.55 -10.22 -7.28
CA GLU A 206 16.78 -9.65 -5.95
C GLU A 206 15.83 -10.24 -4.90
N LEU A 207 14.53 -10.32 -5.20
CA LEU A 207 13.54 -10.87 -4.29
C LEU A 207 13.76 -12.36 -4.05
N ASP A 208 14.06 -13.13 -5.11
CA ASP A 208 14.43 -14.55 -5.02
C ASP A 208 15.70 -14.75 -4.17
N HIS A 209 16.67 -13.83 -4.26
CA HIS A 209 17.88 -13.86 -3.43
C HIS A 209 17.58 -13.58 -1.96
N PHE A 210 16.75 -12.56 -1.69
CA PHE A 210 16.29 -12.24 -0.33
C PHE A 210 15.52 -13.41 0.28
N GLU A 211 14.62 -14.05 -0.46
CA GLU A 211 13.81 -15.17 0.02
C GLU A 211 14.65 -16.40 0.43
N ARG A 212 15.82 -16.59 -0.19
CA ARG A 212 16.78 -17.67 0.12
C ARG A 212 17.72 -17.33 1.27
N SER A 213 17.69 -16.10 1.77
CA SER A 213 18.47 -15.69 2.94
C SER A 213 17.77 -16.03 4.25
N ASP A 214 18.52 -15.98 5.35
CA ASP A 214 17.98 -16.18 6.72
C ASP A 214 17.43 -14.87 7.33
N MET A 215 17.16 -13.85 6.51
CA MET A 215 16.66 -12.57 6.99
C MET A 215 15.22 -12.68 7.52
N PRO A 216 14.88 -11.92 8.58
CA PRO A 216 13.52 -11.89 9.08
C PRO A 216 12.57 -11.32 8.02
N ARG A 217 11.34 -11.84 7.95
CA ARG A 217 10.30 -11.37 7.04
C ARG A 217 8.94 -11.37 7.71
N ALA A 218 8.17 -10.30 7.55
CA ALA A 218 6.76 -10.29 7.91
C ALA A 218 5.87 -10.49 6.68
N HIS A 219 4.70 -11.10 6.89
CA HIS A 219 3.73 -11.35 5.83
C HIS A 219 2.88 -10.10 5.53
N PRO A 220 2.63 -9.76 4.26
CA PRO A 220 1.86 -8.56 3.90
C PRO A 220 0.43 -8.56 4.41
N ASN A 221 -0.22 -9.73 4.45
CA ASN A 221 -1.54 -9.95 5.03
C ASN A 221 -1.75 -11.45 5.29
N THR A 222 -2.89 -11.81 5.90
CA THR A 222 -3.24 -13.21 6.25
C THR A 222 -3.44 -14.12 5.04
N MET A 223 -3.71 -13.57 3.86
CA MET A 223 -3.94 -14.31 2.61
C MET A 223 -2.68 -14.43 1.73
N ASN A 224 -1.59 -13.75 2.07
CA ASN A 224 -0.36 -13.73 1.29
C ASN A 224 0.79 -14.25 2.14
N LYS A 225 1.06 -15.55 2.01
CA LYS A 225 2.04 -16.25 2.85
C LYS A 225 3.48 -16.10 2.33
N ASN A 226 3.67 -15.73 1.07
CA ASN A 226 5.00 -15.66 0.45
C ASN A 226 5.41 -14.25 0.02
N GLY A 227 4.54 -13.27 0.17
CA GLY A 227 4.84 -11.91 -0.21
C GLY A 227 5.89 -11.27 0.68
N LEU A 228 6.62 -10.31 0.11
CA LEU A 228 7.61 -9.50 0.82
C LEU A 228 7.10 -8.07 0.98
N LEU A 229 7.27 -7.51 2.17
CA LEU A 229 7.02 -6.09 2.44
C LEU A 229 8.22 -5.28 1.97
N LEU A 230 8.04 -4.47 0.93
CA LEU A 230 9.15 -3.73 0.31
C LEU A 230 9.71 -2.62 1.21
N TYR A 231 8.94 -2.20 2.22
CA TYR A 231 9.41 -1.32 3.28
C TYR A 231 10.55 -1.94 4.07
N GLU A 232 10.41 -3.22 4.46
CA GLU A 232 11.40 -3.92 5.28
C GLU A 232 12.70 -4.17 4.52
N LEU A 233 12.63 -4.29 3.19
CA LEU A 233 13.80 -4.35 2.33
C LEU A 233 14.48 -2.98 2.17
N GLY A 234 13.81 -1.87 2.52
CA GLY A 234 14.36 -0.52 2.33
C GLY A 234 14.16 0.05 0.93
N MET A 235 13.16 -0.41 0.18
CA MET A 235 12.88 0.04 -1.19
C MET A 235 11.92 1.25 -1.25
N TYR A 236 11.54 1.83 -0.12
CA TYR A 236 10.57 2.93 -0.09
C TYR A 236 11.20 4.24 -0.56
N ASP A 237 12.25 4.68 0.12
CA ASP A 237 12.73 6.07 0.04
C ASP A 237 13.28 6.44 -1.35
N GLU A 238 14.10 5.57 -1.94
CA GLU A 238 14.84 5.89 -3.17
C GLU A 238 14.20 5.29 -4.43
N LEU A 239 13.29 4.32 -4.29
CA LEU A 239 12.63 3.65 -5.43
C LEU A 239 11.14 3.96 -5.49
N LEU A 240 10.37 3.52 -4.50
CA LEU A 240 8.91 3.49 -4.60
C LEU A 240 8.26 4.85 -4.35
N THR A 241 8.79 5.64 -3.42
CA THR A 241 8.33 7.01 -3.16
C THR A 241 8.55 7.89 -4.39
N PRO A 242 9.76 7.95 -5.00
CA PRO A 242 9.95 8.65 -6.27
C PRO A 242 9.09 8.11 -7.40
N LEU A 243 8.86 6.80 -7.47
CA LEU A 243 7.99 6.19 -8.50
C LEU A 243 6.53 6.66 -8.34
N LEU A 244 6.04 6.72 -7.10
CA LEU A 244 4.72 7.25 -6.77
C LEU A 244 4.59 8.70 -7.23
N GLU A 245 5.47 9.57 -6.75
CA GLU A 245 5.39 11.01 -6.98
C GLU A 245 5.58 11.39 -8.43
N ARG A 246 6.57 10.79 -9.11
CA ARG A 246 6.93 11.18 -10.47
C ARG A 246 5.97 10.62 -11.50
N TYR A 247 5.48 9.40 -11.34
CA TYR A 247 4.76 8.72 -12.43
C TYR A 247 3.35 8.25 -12.07
N ILE A 248 3.11 7.79 -10.83
CA ILE A 248 1.78 7.28 -10.44
C ILE A 248 0.82 8.44 -10.15
N SER A 249 1.18 9.34 -9.25
CA SER A 249 0.33 10.44 -8.79
C SER A 249 -0.17 11.34 -9.93
N PRO A 250 0.66 11.83 -10.88
CA PRO A 250 0.13 12.66 -11.97
C PRO A 250 -0.84 11.91 -12.88
N VAL A 251 -0.54 10.64 -13.19
CA VAL A 251 -1.41 9.81 -14.05
C VAL A 251 -2.73 9.47 -13.35
N ALA A 252 -2.69 9.15 -12.05
CA ALA A 252 -3.88 8.91 -11.24
C ALA A 252 -4.76 10.16 -11.17
N ALA A 253 -4.17 11.32 -10.90
CA ALA A 253 -4.89 12.59 -10.82
C ALA A 253 -5.68 12.86 -12.11
N ALA A 254 -5.04 12.73 -13.27
CA ALA A 254 -5.67 13.01 -14.56
C ALA A 254 -6.68 11.93 -15.00
N LEU A 255 -6.39 10.64 -14.81
CA LEU A 255 -7.29 9.56 -15.23
C LEU A 255 -8.57 9.46 -14.40
N PHE A 256 -8.53 9.90 -13.14
CA PHE A 256 -9.65 9.86 -12.20
C PHE A 256 -10.26 11.24 -11.91
N ASP A 257 -9.97 12.26 -12.73
CA ASP A 257 -10.62 13.58 -12.71
C ASP A 257 -12.05 13.56 -13.33
N GLY A 258 -12.51 12.40 -13.79
CA GLY A 258 -13.65 12.20 -14.71
C GLY A 258 -15.05 12.36 -14.11
N GLY A 259 -15.35 13.49 -13.47
CA GLY A 259 -16.71 13.88 -13.03
C GLY A 259 -17.34 12.99 -11.95
N GLU A 260 -18.53 13.35 -11.45
CA GLU A 260 -19.16 12.78 -10.23
C GLU A 260 -19.24 11.23 -10.17
N ARG A 261 -19.20 10.53 -11.31
CA ARG A 261 -19.29 9.07 -11.39
C ARG A 261 -17.94 8.33 -11.48
N GLU A 262 -16.83 9.03 -11.75
CA GLU A 262 -15.49 8.43 -11.85
C GLU A 262 -14.44 9.14 -11.00
N VAL A 263 -14.80 10.24 -10.33
CA VAL A 263 -13.95 10.86 -9.30
C VAL A 263 -13.67 9.83 -8.21
N ALA A 264 -12.42 9.38 -8.18
CA ALA A 264 -11.88 8.66 -7.05
C ALA A 264 -11.35 9.70 -6.08
N ASN A 265 -12.14 10.04 -5.05
CA ASN A 265 -11.73 10.99 -4.02
C ASN A 265 -10.31 10.69 -3.54
N GLY A 266 -9.41 11.66 -3.72
CA GLY A 266 -8.01 11.57 -3.32
C GLY A 266 -7.02 11.09 -4.39
N SER A 267 -7.45 10.90 -5.64
CA SER A 267 -6.55 10.56 -6.76
C SER A 267 -5.50 11.62 -7.06
N ASP A 268 -5.78 12.87 -6.71
CA ASP A 268 -4.91 14.05 -6.85
C ASP A 268 -3.98 14.29 -5.64
N SER A 269 -4.15 13.51 -4.58
CA SER A 269 -3.49 13.67 -3.29
C SER A 269 -2.90 12.35 -2.79
N LEU A 270 -2.50 11.48 -3.73
CA LEU A 270 -1.73 10.27 -3.41
C LEU A 270 -0.37 10.66 -2.86
N ASP A 271 -0.22 10.48 -1.55
CA ASP A 271 0.91 10.94 -0.76
C ASP A 271 1.56 9.82 0.04
N HIS A 272 1.01 8.60 0.03
CA HIS A 272 1.55 7.42 0.73
C HIS A 272 1.32 6.12 -0.07
N HIS A 273 2.18 5.13 0.17
CA HIS A 273 2.03 3.80 -0.42
C HIS A 273 2.30 2.67 0.58
N ARG A 274 1.55 1.58 0.45
CA ARG A 274 1.89 0.28 1.03
C ARG A 274 2.19 -0.70 -0.10
N SER A 275 3.47 -1.03 -0.25
CA SER A 275 3.96 -1.82 -1.37
C SER A 275 4.48 -3.17 -0.91
N PHE A 276 4.00 -4.22 -1.55
CA PHE A 276 4.40 -5.59 -1.28
C PHE A 276 4.38 -6.43 -2.55
N THR A 277 5.09 -7.55 -2.50
CA THR A 277 5.04 -8.55 -3.57
C THR A 277 4.04 -9.64 -3.24
N VAL A 278 3.48 -10.27 -4.26
CA VAL A 278 2.71 -11.51 -4.16
C VAL A 278 3.40 -12.53 -5.04
N ARG A 279 3.53 -13.77 -4.55
CA ARG A 279 4.11 -14.89 -5.28
C ARG A 279 3.06 -15.98 -5.40
N TYR A 280 2.70 -16.30 -6.64
CA TYR A 280 1.80 -17.38 -6.98
C TYR A 280 2.61 -18.61 -7.41
N GLU A 281 2.23 -19.79 -6.94
CA GLU A 281 2.81 -21.07 -7.37
C GLU A 281 1.68 -21.99 -7.87
N PRO A 282 1.91 -22.80 -8.93
CA PRO A 282 0.91 -23.76 -9.42
C PRO A 282 0.50 -24.76 -8.33
N GLU A 283 -0.75 -25.23 -8.39
CA GLU A 283 -1.40 -26.08 -7.38
C GLU A 283 -0.55 -27.29 -6.92
N GLY A 284 -0.53 -27.53 -5.61
CA GLY A 284 0.10 -28.71 -4.99
C GLY A 284 0.98 -28.43 -3.76
N ALA A 285 1.29 -27.17 -3.46
CA ALA A 285 2.17 -26.78 -2.35
C ALA A 285 1.51 -25.92 -1.24
N GLY A 286 0.17 -25.86 -1.17
CA GLY A 286 -0.56 -25.27 -0.04
C GLY A 286 -0.47 -23.74 0.10
N LYS A 287 -0.32 -23.00 -1.00
CA LYS A 287 -0.11 -21.54 -0.98
C LYS A 287 -0.86 -20.80 -2.09
N ASP A 288 -0.94 -19.48 -1.89
CA ASP A 288 -1.72 -18.43 -2.58
C ASP A 288 -2.07 -18.77 -4.04
N VAL A 289 -3.35 -19.04 -4.28
CA VAL A 289 -3.92 -19.36 -5.59
C VAL A 289 -4.16 -18.07 -6.40
N ASP A 290 -3.82 -18.09 -7.69
CA ASP A 290 -4.14 -16.99 -8.63
C ASP A 290 -5.68 -16.85 -8.69
N LEU A 291 -6.18 -15.61 -8.62
CA LEU A 291 -7.62 -15.30 -8.73
C LEU A 291 -8.08 -15.37 -10.18
#